data_AF-A0A7C4M311-F1
#
_entry.id   AF-A0A7C4M311-F1
#
_cell.length_a   1.000
_cell.length_b   1.000
_cell.length_c   1.000
_cell.angle_alpha   90.00
_cell.angle_beta   90.00
_cell.angle_gamma   90.00
#
_symmetry.space_group_name_H-M   'P 1'
#
loop_
_entity.id
_entity.type
_entity.pdbx_description
1 polymer ?
#
loop_
_entity_poly.entity_id
_entity_poly.type
_entity_poly.pdbx_seq_one_letter_code
_entity_poly.pdbx_strand_id
1 'polypeptide(L)'
;MRPEVLEELRKPEERLTWVDSLAVAAAALAREKAKMPISQIAEELGRTEATIRNHLQGRTKAGQIVRETYEKIAREGVKISLPEAASIEEMQRLKAELEEERKKRQGIQNALKEVYNALAQALNQLERLAT
;
A
#
# COMPACT_ATOMS: atom_id res chain seq x y z
N MET A 1 1.84 11.03 2.10
CA MET A 1 0.38 11.27 1.99
C MET A 1 -0.08 12.16 3.14
N ARG A 2 -1.18 12.93 2.97
CA ARG A 2 -1.69 13.82 4.03
C ARG A 2 -2.13 13.00 5.27
N PRO A 3 -1.71 13.36 6.50
CA PRO A 3 -2.03 12.59 7.72
C PRO A 3 -3.53 12.44 7.97
N GLU A 4 -4.29 13.50 7.70
CA GLU A 4 -5.76 13.52 7.85
C GLU A 4 -6.47 12.46 7.00
N VAL A 5 -5.99 12.19 5.77
CA VAL A 5 -6.56 11.13 4.92
C VAL A 5 -6.21 9.74 5.48
N LEU A 6 -4.98 9.58 5.97
CA LEU A 6 -4.53 8.30 6.52
C LEU A 6 -5.31 7.91 7.77
N GLU A 7 -5.67 8.89 8.60
CA GLU A 7 -6.44 8.65 9.82
C GLU A 7 -7.87 8.18 9.50
N GLU A 8 -8.52 8.80 8.52
CA GLU A 8 -9.87 8.39 8.11
C GLU A 8 -9.89 7.02 7.41
N LEU A 9 -8.80 6.67 6.71
CA LEU A 9 -8.64 5.33 6.15
C LEU A 9 -8.37 4.24 7.20
N ARG A 10 -7.93 4.60 8.42
CA ARG A 10 -7.69 3.62 9.50
C ARG A 10 -8.97 3.06 10.08
N LYS A 11 -10.06 3.85 10.08
CA LYS A 11 -11.39 3.42 10.54
C LYS A 11 -12.05 2.51 9.50
N PRO A 12 -12.18 1.19 9.74
CA PRO A 12 -12.68 0.25 8.73
C PRO A 12 -14.10 0.59 8.24
N GLU A 13 -14.95 1.12 9.11
CA GLU A 13 -16.37 1.39 8.86
C GLU A 13 -16.57 2.57 7.90
N GLU A 14 -15.70 3.58 7.96
CA GLU A 14 -15.83 4.81 7.18
C GLU A 14 -14.96 4.80 5.91
N ARG A 15 -14.01 3.86 5.82
CA ARG A 15 -13.02 3.77 4.74
C ARG A 15 -13.66 3.80 3.36
N LEU A 16 -14.69 2.98 3.13
CA LEU A 16 -15.31 2.87 1.81
C LEU A 16 -15.97 4.19 1.39
N THR A 17 -16.72 4.81 2.30
CA THR A 17 -17.39 6.10 2.09
C THR A 17 -16.39 7.23 1.81
N TRP A 18 -15.27 7.22 2.53
CA TRP A 18 -14.18 8.17 2.33
C TRP A 18 -13.51 8.01 0.96
N VAL A 19 -13.21 6.78 0.57
CA VAL A 19 -12.61 6.48 -0.74
C VAL A 19 -13.55 6.89 -1.87
N ASP A 20 -14.84 6.55 -1.79
CA ASP A 20 -15.85 6.97 -2.77
C ASP A 20 -15.92 8.50 -2.87
N SER A 21 -16.02 9.19 -1.73
CA SER A 21 -16.12 10.65 -1.69
C SER A 21 -14.89 11.35 -2.29
N LEU A 22 -13.68 10.82 -2.03
CA LEU A 22 -12.44 11.33 -2.62
C LEU A 22 -12.37 11.06 -4.12
N ALA A 23 -12.78 9.87 -4.57
CA ALA A 23 -12.81 9.51 -5.98
C ALA A 23 -13.79 10.39 -6.76
N VAL A 24 -15.00 10.58 -6.25
CA VAL A 24 -16.02 11.46 -6.86
C VAL A 24 -15.52 12.90 -6.92
N ALA A 25 -14.94 13.43 -5.83
CA ALA A 25 -14.41 14.79 -5.81
C ALA A 25 -13.26 15.01 -6.82
N ALA A 26 -12.34 14.05 -6.91
CA ALA A 26 -11.25 14.09 -7.89
C ALA A 26 -11.75 14.00 -9.34
N ALA A 27 -12.69 13.09 -9.60
CA ALA A 27 -13.29 12.91 -10.91
C ALA A 27 -14.11 14.14 -11.34
N ALA A 28 -14.82 14.78 -10.41
CA ALA A 28 -15.53 16.02 -10.65
C ALA A 28 -14.58 17.16 -11.01
N LEU A 29 -13.51 17.36 -10.22
CA LEU A 29 -12.52 18.40 -10.49
C LEU A 29 -11.85 18.22 -11.85
N ALA A 30 -11.47 16.98 -12.20
CA ALA A 30 -10.83 16.68 -13.49
C ALA A 30 -11.73 17.07 -14.67
N ARG A 31 -13.02 16.73 -14.61
CA ARG A 31 -14.00 17.07 -15.65
C ARG A 31 -14.32 18.56 -15.72
N GLU A 32 -14.41 19.25 -14.58
CA GLU A 32 -14.59 20.71 -14.54
C GLU A 32 -13.40 21.41 -15.24
N LYS A 33 -12.16 20.97 -14.97
CA LYS A 33 -10.97 21.49 -15.65
C LYS A 33 -10.98 21.21 -17.15
N ALA A 34 -11.59 20.10 -17.58
CA ALA A 34 -11.87 19.79 -18.98
C ALA A 34 -13.08 20.55 -19.58
N LYS A 35 -13.61 21.56 -18.86
CA LYS A 35 -14.72 22.42 -19.29
C LYS A 35 -16.06 21.69 -19.46
N MET A 36 -16.21 20.52 -18.84
CA MET A 36 -17.47 19.80 -18.82
C MET A 36 -18.49 20.52 -17.91
N PRO A 37 -19.76 20.67 -18.32
CA PRO A 37 -20.79 21.32 -17.49
C PRO A 37 -21.15 20.46 -16.27
N ILE A 38 -21.54 21.12 -15.16
CA ILE A 38 -21.86 20.45 -13.88
C ILE A 38 -22.96 19.40 -14.04
N SER A 39 -23.97 19.66 -14.88
CA SER A 39 -25.06 18.73 -15.16
C SER A 39 -24.55 17.41 -15.74
N GLN A 40 -23.67 17.47 -16.74
CA GLN A 40 -23.06 16.28 -17.35
C GLN A 40 -22.13 15.55 -16.37
N ILE A 41 -21.35 16.29 -15.57
CA ILE A 41 -20.50 15.68 -14.53
C ILE A 41 -21.36 14.91 -13.53
N ALA A 42 -22.48 15.48 -13.10
CA ALA A 42 -23.40 14.87 -12.15
C ALA A 42 -24.02 13.59 -12.72
N GLU A 43 -24.46 13.62 -13.97
CA GLU A 43 -25.00 12.47 -14.70
C GLU A 43 -23.97 11.34 -14.82
N GLU A 44 -22.77 11.62 -15.34
CA GLU A 44 -21.72 10.61 -15.53
C GLU A 44 -21.22 9.99 -14.22
N LEU A 45 -21.18 10.76 -13.13
CA LEU A 45 -20.72 10.29 -11.82
C LEU A 45 -21.85 9.66 -10.99
N GLY A 46 -23.10 9.68 -11.47
CA GLY A 46 -24.25 9.16 -10.72
C GLY A 46 -24.46 9.88 -9.39
N ARG A 47 -24.34 11.22 -9.40
CA ARG A 47 -24.49 12.09 -8.23
C ARG A 47 -25.37 13.29 -8.57
N THR A 48 -25.87 14.01 -7.56
CA THR A 48 -26.64 15.23 -7.82
C THR A 48 -25.72 16.40 -8.17
N GLU A 49 -26.22 17.37 -8.94
CA GLU A 49 -25.48 18.62 -9.21
C GLU A 49 -25.08 19.34 -7.91
N ALA A 50 -25.92 19.28 -6.88
CA ALA A 50 -25.64 19.87 -5.58
C ALA A 50 -24.41 19.21 -4.93
N THR A 51 -24.33 17.87 -4.97
CA THR A 51 -23.17 17.11 -4.49
C THR A 51 -21.90 17.49 -5.25
N ILE A 52 -21.96 17.52 -6.58
CA ILE A 52 -20.81 17.90 -7.43
C ILE A 52 -20.36 19.34 -7.13
N ARG A 53 -21.30 20.29 -7.05
CA ARG A 53 -21.01 21.68 -6.72
C ARG A 53 -20.35 21.83 -5.35
N ASN A 54 -20.80 21.07 -4.35
CA ASN A 54 -20.19 21.08 -3.02
C ASN A 54 -18.76 20.52 -3.03
N HIS A 55 -18.49 19.46 -3.78
CA HIS A 55 -17.13 18.95 -3.96
C HIS A 55 -16.22 19.97 -4.66
N LEU A 56 -16.64 20.50 -5.82
CA LEU A 56 -15.87 21.47 -6.60
C LEU A 56 -15.57 22.76 -5.81
N GLN A 57 -16.53 23.24 -5.03
CA GLN A 57 -16.38 24.44 -4.21
C GLN A 57 -15.60 24.18 -2.91
N GLY A 58 -15.19 22.95 -2.64
CA GLY A 58 -14.44 22.57 -1.44
C GLY A 58 -15.26 22.61 -0.15
N ARG A 59 -16.60 22.56 -0.23
CA ARG A 59 -17.47 22.54 0.96
C ARG A 59 -17.46 21.21 1.67
N THR A 60 -17.14 20.12 0.96
CA THR A 60 -16.91 18.83 1.59
C THR A 60 -15.44 18.64 1.89
N LYS A 61 -15.13 17.84 2.93
CA LYS A 61 -13.75 17.56 3.31
C LYS A 61 -12.96 16.89 2.17
N ALA A 62 -13.58 15.95 1.45
CA ALA A 62 -12.99 15.34 0.25
C ALA A 62 -12.72 16.38 -0.87
N GLY A 63 -13.68 17.28 -1.12
CA GLY A 63 -13.53 18.36 -2.10
C GLY A 63 -12.40 19.31 -1.74
N GLN A 64 -12.31 19.69 -0.47
CA GLN A 64 -11.23 20.52 0.06
C GLN A 64 -9.86 19.85 -0.16
N ILE A 65 -9.71 18.59 0.25
CA ILE A 65 -8.44 17.84 0.13
C ILE A 65 -7.99 17.75 -1.33
N VAL A 66 -8.90 17.38 -2.23
CA VAL A 66 -8.60 17.23 -3.66
C VAL A 66 -8.18 18.56 -4.26
N ARG A 67 -8.94 19.64 -3.99
CA ARG A 67 -8.66 20.96 -4.53
C ARG A 67 -7.33 21.51 -4.05
N GLU A 68 -7.06 21.48 -2.75
CA GLU A 68 -5.80 21.96 -2.20
C GLU A 68 -4.61 21.13 -2.71
N THR A 69 -4.80 19.81 -2.89
CA THR A 69 -3.77 18.94 -3.45
C THR A 69 -3.49 19.27 -4.92
N TYR A 70 -4.54 19.49 -5.72
CA TYR A 70 -4.39 19.97 -7.10
C TYR A 70 -3.67 21.31 -7.17
N GLU A 71 -4.09 22.31 -6.36
CA GLU A 71 -3.49 23.65 -6.35
C GLU A 71 -2.00 23.60 -5.96
N LYS A 72 -1.66 22.78 -4.96
CA LYS A 72 -0.27 22.55 -4.55
C LYS A 72 0.55 21.94 -5.68
N ILE A 73 0.05 20.88 -6.30
CA ILE A 73 0.72 20.19 -7.41
C ILE A 73 0.89 21.12 -8.62
N ALA A 74 -0.14 21.91 -8.95
CA ALA A 74 -0.09 22.84 -10.07
C ALA A 74 0.93 23.97 -9.85
N ARG A 75 1.16 24.39 -8.60
CA ARG A 75 2.13 25.44 -8.26
C ARG A 75 3.56 24.93 -8.14
N GLU A 76 3.75 23.82 -7.44
CA GLU A 76 5.08 23.32 -7.03
C GLU A 76 5.63 22.27 -8.00
N GLY A 77 4.82 21.82 -8.97
CA GLY A 77 5.10 20.65 -9.78
C GLY A 77 4.84 19.35 -9.02
N VAL A 78 4.71 18.26 -9.78
CA VAL A 78 4.46 16.93 -9.22
C VAL A 78 5.75 16.38 -8.62
N LYS A 79 5.90 16.45 -7.29
CA LYS A 79 6.78 15.54 -6.54
C LYS A 79 5.94 14.36 -6.06
N ILE A 80 5.76 13.33 -6.90
CA ILE A 80 5.27 12.04 -6.43
C ILE A 80 6.42 11.41 -5.62
N SER A 81 6.51 11.75 -4.34
CA SER A 81 7.09 10.81 -3.39
C SER A 81 6.03 9.73 -3.19
N LEU A 82 6.31 8.53 -3.69
CA LEU A 82 5.59 7.34 -3.24
C LEU A 82 5.61 7.39 -1.70
N PRO A 83 4.48 7.14 -1.03
CA PRO A 83 4.45 7.21 0.42
C PRO A 83 5.58 6.32 0.96
N GLU A 84 6.40 6.87 1.85
CA GLU A 84 7.45 6.20 2.63
C GLU A 84 6.94 5.02 3.48
N ALA A 85 5.70 4.57 3.26
CA ALA A 85 5.12 3.35 3.82
C ALA A 85 5.86 2.08 3.37
N ALA A 86 6.79 2.19 2.43
CA ALA A 86 7.91 1.29 2.33
C ALA A 86 9.18 2.13 2.13
N SER A 87 9.78 2.59 3.23
CA SER A 87 11.15 3.08 3.23
C SER A 87 11.97 2.08 2.41
N ILE A 88 12.52 2.52 1.27
CA ILE A 88 13.30 1.64 0.39
C ILE A 88 14.46 1.04 1.18
N GLU A 89 14.98 1.78 2.16
CA GLU A 89 16.00 1.35 3.10
C GLU A 89 15.50 0.24 4.04
N GLU A 90 14.28 0.36 4.59
CA GLU A 90 13.67 -0.68 5.42
C GLU A 90 13.36 -1.93 4.60
N MET A 91 12.88 -1.78 3.36
CA MET A 91 12.68 -2.88 2.43
C MET A 91 14.00 -3.58 2.06
N GLN A 92 15.06 -2.82 1.81
CA GLN A 92 16.39 -3.36 1.52
C GLN A 92 16.97 -4.08 2.73
N ARG A 93 16.82 -3.50 3.93
CA ARG A 93 17.23 -4.12 5.19
C ARG A 93 16.49 -5.44 5.44
N LEU A 94 15.16 -5.44 5.33
CA LEU A 94 14.34 -6.65 5.50
C LEU A 94 14.70 -7.73 4.46
N LYS A 95 15.02 -7.34 3.21
CA LYS A 95 15.50 -8.28 2.20
C LYS A 95 16.85 -8.89 2.56
N ALA A 96 17.77 -8.09 3.10
CA ALA A 96 19.09 -8.56 3.53
C ALA A 96 18.98 -9.53 4.72
N GLU A 97 18.19 -9.17 5.74
CA GLU A 97 17.92 -10.01 6.91
C GLU A 97 17.26 -11.33 6.51
N LEU A 98 16.31 -11.30 5.56
CA LEU A 98 15.65 -12.51 5.05
C LEU A 98 16.63 -13.45 4.32
N GLU A 99 17.55 -12.93 3.52
CA GLU A 99 18.55 -13.75 2.83
C GLU A 99 19.59 -14.34 3.79
N GLU A 100 20.00 -13.59 4.81
CA GLU A 100 20.89 -14.12 5.84
C GLU A 100 20.24 -15.27 6.61
N GLU A 101 18.97 -15.09 7.02
CA GLU A 101 18.23 -16.11 7.74
C GLU A 101 18.02 -17.38 6.88
N ARG A 102 17.76 -17.21 5.58
CA ARG A 102 17.69 -18.34 4.64
C ARG A 102 19.00 -19.12 4.56
N LYS A 103 20.15 -18.43 4.49
CA LYS A 103 21.46 -19.08 4.49
C LYS A 103 21.73 -19.83 5.79
N LYS A 104 21.43 -19.23 6.95
CA LYS A 104 21.57 -19.89 8.25
C LYS A 104 20.69 -21.13 8.32
N ARG A 105 19.43 -21.03 7.92
CA ARG A 105 18.49 -22.14 7.89
C ARG A 105 18.98 -23.28 6.99
N GLN A 106 19.50 -22.96 5.81
CA GLN A 106 20.07 -23.95 4.91
C GLN A 106 21.32 -24.63 5.51
N GLY A 107 22.20 -23.86 6.16
CA GLY A 107 23.37 -24.39 6.86
C GLY A 107 23.00 -25.35 7.97
N ILE A 108 22.02 -24.98 8.80
CA ILE A 108 21.49 -25.85 9.87
C ILE A 108 20.87 -27.12 9.29
N GLN A 109 20.10 -27.02 8.20
CA GLN A 109 19.52 -28.19 7.53
C GLN A 109 20.59 -29.14 7.00
N ASN A 110 21.67 -28.60 6.42
CA ASN A 110 22.78 -29.41 5.92
C ASN A 110 23.53 -30.11 7.07
N ALA A 111 23.87 -29.37 8.14
CA ALA A 111 24.52 -29.93 9.32
C ALA A 111 23.66 -31.02 9.98
N LEU A 112 22.35 -30.80 10.09
CA LEU A 112 21.43 -31.79 10.62
C LEU A 112 21.42 -33.07 9.77
N LYS A 113 21.47 -32.93 8.44
CA LYS A 113 21.55 -34.06 7.51
C LYS A 113 22.87 -34.83 7.66
N GLU A 114 23.99 -34.13 7.81
CA GLU A 114 25.29 -34.76 8.08
C GLU A 114 25.29 -35.53 9.39
N VAL A 115 24.78 -34.94 10.48
CA VAL A 115 24.64 -35.61 11.78
C VAL A 115 23.75 -36.84 11.67
N TYR A 116 22.61 -36.74 10.98
CA TYR A 116 21.72 -37.87 10.76
C TYR A 116 22.41 -39.01 10.00
N ASN A 117 23.15 -38.69 8.93
CA ASN A 117 23.89 -39.67 8.15
C ASN A 117 25.00 -40.33 8.96
N ALA A 118 25.75 -39.55 9.75
CA ALA A 118 26.81 -40.06 10.61
C ALA A 118 26.25 -41.00 11.69
N LEU A 119 25.13 -40.62 12.31
CA LEU A 119 24.44 -41.46 13.29
C LEU A 119 23.94 -42.77 12.65
N ALA A 120 23.34 -42.70 11.46
CA ALA A 120 22.89 -43.86 10.73
C ALA A 120 24.06 -44.81 10.37
N GLN A 121 25.22 -44.27 9.98
CA GLN A 121 26.42 -45.08 9.73
C GLN A 121 26.93 -45.76 11.01
N ALA A 122 26.99 -45.02 12.12
CA ALA A 122 27.42 -45.57 13.41
C ALA A 122 26.47 -46.69 13.90
N LEU A 123 25.15 -46.52 13.75
CA LEU A 123 24.16 -47.55 14.07
C LEU A 123 24.35 -48.81 13.22
N ASN A 124 24.52 -48.66 11.90
CA ASN A 124 24.80 -49.79 11.00
C ASN A 124 26.11 -50.53 11.36
N GLN A 125 27.14 -49.80 11.82
CA GLN A 125 28.38 -50.42 12.26
C GLN A 125 28.20 -51.22 13.56
N LEU A 126 27.42 -50.71 14.51
CA LEU A 126 27.09 -51.42 15.75
C LEU A 126 26.27 -52.69 15.48
N GLU A 127 25.27 -52.63 14.60
CA GLU A 127 24.49 -53.81 14.21
C GLU A 127 25.35 -54.92 13.58
N ARG A 128 26.33 -54.53 12.76
CA ARG A 128 27.29 -55.47 12.14
C ARG A 128 28.27 -56.10 13.13
N LEU A 129 28.55 -55.45 14.25
CA LEU A 129 29.43 -55.97 15.31
C LEU A 129 28.67 -56.84 16.34
N ALA A 130 27.34 -56.73 16.36
CA ALA A 130 26.47 -57.51 17.25
C ALA A 130 25.94 -58.81 16.61
N THR A 131 26.32 -59.11 15.35
CA THR A 131 26.02 -60.34 14.61
C THR A 131 27.27 -61.19 14.47
#